data_AF-A0ABC9NS80-F1
#
_entry.id   AF-A0ABC9NS80-F1
#
_cell.length_a   1.000
_cell.length_b   1.000
_cell.length_c   1.000
_cell.angle_alpha   90.00
_cell.angle_beta   90.00
_cell.angle_gamma   90.00
#
_symmetry.space_group_name_H-M   'P 1'
#
loop_
_entity.id
_entity.type
_entity.pdbx_description
1 polymer ?
#
loop_
_entity_poly.entity_id
_entity_poly.type
_entity_poly.pdbx_seq_one_letter_code
_entity_poly.pdbx_strand_id
1 'polypeptide(L)'
;MTIGGNRLVLFLSFCRINDLDTALNHIFPLPTGDIFSNRMVWFEDDQISAELVQMRLLAPEQWGIPLPLTQSSTPVINAEHDGRNWRRKPEPLRLLGDAVEHSS
;
A
#
# COMPACT_ATOMS: atom_id res chain seq x y z
N MET A 1 -9.44 6.93 8.94
CA MET A 1 -9.38 7.00 7.46
C MET A 1 -10.79 6.94 6.91
N THR A 2 -11.05 7.54 5.76
CA THR A 2 -12.35 7.45 5.07
C THR A 2 -12.12 7.23 3.57
N ILE A 3 -13.11 6.68 2.87
CA ILE A 3 -13.08 6.45 1.44
C ILE A 3 -14.23 7.25 0.81
N GLY A 4 -13.94 8.01 -0.24
CA GLY A 4 -14.97 8.75 -0.95
C GLY A 4 -14.44 9.33 -2.26
N GLY A 5 -15.28 9.36 -3.29
CA GLY A 5 -14.91 9.96 -4.58
C GLY A 5 -13.65 9.35 -5.21
N ASN A 6 -13.50 8.01 -5.12
CA ASN A 6 -12.31 7.27 -5.55
C ASN A 6 -10.99 7.68 -4.88
N ARG A 7 -11.06 8.27 -3.68
CA ARG A 7 -9.89 8.65 -2.88
C ARG A 7 -9.95 8.01 -1.49
N LEU A 8 -8.78 7.62 -0.99
CA LEU A 8 -8.59 7.23 0.41
C LEU A 8 -8.01 8.44 1.17
N VAL A 9 -8.69 8.88 2.22
CA VAL A 9 -8.28 10.04 3.02
C VAL A 9 -7.87 9.60 4.42
N LEU A 10 -6.68 10.00 4.84
CA LEU A 10 -6.11 9.74 6.16
C LEU A 10 -5.84 11.07 6.87
N PHE A 11 -6.14 11.11 8.16
CA PHE A 11 -5.71 12.17 9.05
C PHE A 11 -4.76 11.55 10.07
N LEU A 12 -3.51 12.03 10.08
CA LEU A 12 -2.44 11.50 10.92
C LEU A 12 -2.12 12.53 12.02
N SER A 13 -2.70 12.34 13.19
CA SER A 13 -2.47 13.24 14.33
C SER A 13 -0.99 13.28 14.72
N PHE A 14 -0.46 14.47 14.95
CA PHE A 14 0.94 14.71 15.35
C PHE A 14 2.01 14.16 14.39
N CYS A 15 1.67 13.91 13.12
CA CYS A 15 2.62 13.54 12.08
C CYS A 15 3.19 14.80 11.43
N ARG A 16 4.53 14.93 11.41
CA ARG A 16 5.19 16.00 10.65
C ARG A 16 5.18 15.64 9.17
N ILE A 17 5.19 16.66 8.31
CA ILE A 17 5.23 16.46 6.86
C ILE A 17 6.44 15.62 6.40
N ASN A 18 7.59 15.77 7.06
CA ASN A 18 8.80 15.00 6.77
C ASN A 18 8.70 13.52 7.17
N ASP A 19 7.83 13.21 8.14
CA ASP A 19 7.62 11.85 8.65
C ASP A 19 6.46 11.14 7.92
N LEU A 20 5.81 11.80 6.96
CA LEU A 20 4.63 11.28 6.26
C LEU A 20 4.92 9.97 5.54
N ASP A 21 6.00 9.91 4.76
CA ASP A 21 6.37 8.70 4.01
C ASP A 21 6.68 7.53 4.96
N THR A 22 7.37 7.81 6.07
CA THR A 22 7.64 6.83 7.13
C THR A 22 6.34 6.31 7.73
N ALA A 23 5.42 7.20 8.10
CA ALA A 23 4.12 6.81 8.66
C ALA A 23 3.31 5.96 7.67
N LEU A 24 3.28 6.35 6.40
CA LEU A 24 2.57 5.61 5.35
C LEU A 24 3.15 4.20 5.14
N ASN A 25 4.47 4.05 5.17
CA ASN A 25 5.14 2.75 5.05
C ASN A 25 4.87 1.83 6.25
N HIS A 26 4.54 2.37 7.42
CA HIS A 26 4.12 1.57 8.58
C HIS A 26 2.62 1.24 8.59
N ILE A 27 1.80 2.04 7.90
CA ILE A 27 0.35 1.81 7.82
C ILE A 27 0.01 0.76 6.76
N PHE A 28 0.69 0.79 5.61
CA PHE A 28 0.41 -0.11 4.50
C PHE A 28 1.44 -1.23 4.41
N PRO A 29 1.00 -2.48 4.15
CA PRO A 29 1.90 -3.64 4.03
C PRO A 29 2.66 -3.66 2.69
N LEU A 30 2.35 -2.75 1.77
CA LEU A 30 2.95 -2.64 0.45
C LEU A 30 3.45 -1.20 0.24
N PRO A 31 4.46 -0.98 -0.63
CA PRO A 31 4.91 0.35 -0.99
C PRO A 31 3.76 1.21 -1.49
N THR A 32 3.60 2.41 -0.93
CA THR A 32 2.46 3.26 -1.27
C THR A 32 2.41 3.70 -2.73
N GLY A 33 3.57 3.78 -3.40
CA GLY A 33 3.65 4.07 -4.84
C GLY A 33 3.07 2.97 -5.74
N ASP A 34 2.98 1.73 -5.25
CA ASP A 34 2.36 0.61 -5.99
C ASP A 34 0.83 0.59 -5.79
N ILE A 35 0.35 1.16 -4.68
CA ILE A 35 -1.08 1.16 -4.31
C ILE A 35 -1.79 2.43 -4.82
N PHE A 36 -1.10 3.58 -4.78
CA PHE A 36 -1.69 4.89 -5.08
C PHE A 36 -0.90 5.61 -6.16
N SER A 37 -1.58 6.01 -7.23
CA SER A 37 -0.94 6.78 -8.32
C SER A 37 -0.69 8.24 -7.96
N ASN A 38 -1.57 8.84 -7.16
CA ASN A 38 -1.51 10.26 -6.79
C ASN A 38 -1.82 10.44 -5.31
N ARG A 39 -1.20 11.45 -4.70
CA ARG A 39 -1.48 11.88 -3.32
C ARG A 39 -1.56 13.40 -3.24
N MET A 40 -2.48 13.89 -2.42
CA MET A 40 -2.60 15.30 -2.03
C MET A 40 -2.38 15.38 -0.52
N VAL A 41 -1.68 16.41 -0.05
CA VAL A 41 -1.31 16.56 1.35
C VAL A 41 -1.59 17.97 1.81
N TRP A 42 -2.30 18.09 2.92
CA TRP A 42 -2.55 19.34 3.64
C TRP A 42 -2.06 19.15 5.07
N PHE A 43 -1.16 20.03 5.53
CA PHE A 43 -0.52 19.90 6.85
C PHE A 43 -0.68 21.14 7.73
N GLU A 44 -1.12 22.27 7.16
CA GLU A 44 -1.46 23.48 7.92
C GLU A 44 -2.96 23.49 8.25
N ASP A 45 -3.30 24.02 9.42
CA ASP A 45 -4.67 24.03 9.93
C ASP A 45 -5.66 24.75 9.00
N ASP A 46 -5.23 25.85 8.38
CA ASP A 46 -6.05 26.62 7.42
C ASP A 46 -6.36 25.79 6.16
N GLN A 47 -5.34 25.07 5.65
CA GLN A 47 -5.50 24.20 4.48
C GLN A 47 -6.40 23.01 4.79
N ILE A 48 -6.23 22.38 5.96
CA ILE A 48 -7.05 21.27 6.42
C ILE A 48 -8.50 21.72 6.56
N SER A 49 -8.73 22.89 7.18
CA SER A 49 -10.07 23.44 7.38
C SER A 49 -10.77 23.73 6.05
N ALA A 50 -10.05 24.33 5.10
CA ALA A 50 -10.57 24.60 3.75
C ALA A 50 -10.93 23.30 3.01
N GLU A 51 -10.07 22.29 3.08
CA GLU A 51 -10.31 21.00 2.42
C GLU A 51 -11.49 20.25 3.05
N LEU A 52 -11.66 20.30 4.37
CA LEU A 52 -12.81 19.69 5.04
C LEU A 52 -14.14 20.27 4.55
N VAL A 53 -14.19 21.56 4.21
CA VAL A 53 -15.38 22.17 3.60
C VAL A 53 -15.62 21.62 2.19
N GLN A 54 -14.57 21.48 1.38
CA GLN A 54 -14.67 20.89 0.04
C GLN A 54 -15.12 19.43 0.07
N MET A 55 -14.55 18.62 0.97
CA MET A 55 -14.90 17.22 1.12
C MET A 55 -16.37 17.01 1.52
N ARG A 56 -16.98 17.93 2.27
CA ARG A 56 -18.40 17.87 2.65
C ARG A 56 -19.35 18.07 1.47
N LEU A 57 -18.88 18.61 0.35
CA LEU A 57 -19.68 18.78 -0.87
C LEU A 57 -19.81 17.47 -1.67
N LEU A 58 -19.08 16.42 -1.29
CA LEU A 58 -19.15 15.13 -1.93
C LEU A 58 -20.52 14.46 -1.69
N ALA A 59 -21.18 14.05 -2.77
CA ALA A 59 -22.49 13.44 -2.70
C ALA A 59 -22.45 12.10 -1.92
N PRO A 60 -23.46 11.78 -1.09
CA PRO A 60 -23.47 10.57 -0.25
C PRO A 60 -23.31 9.26 -1.03
N GLU A 61 -23.76 9.22 -2.27
CA GLU A 61 -23.66 8.07 -3.17
C GLU A 61 -22.21 7.74 -3.54
N GLN A 62 -21.30 8.72 -3.41
CA GLN A 62 -19.88 8.57 -3.68
C GLN A 62 -19.07 8.19 -2.43
N TRP A 63 -19.73 8.01 -1.28
CA TRP A 63 -19.07 7.56 -0.06
C TRP A 63 -18.74 6.07 -0.17
N GLY A 64 -17.48 5.73 0.09
CA GLY A 64 -17.03 4.35 0.05
C GLY A 64 -17.43 3.61 1.32
N ILE A 65 -18.14 2.49 1.16
CA ILE A 65 -18.43 1.58 2.27
C ILE A 65 -17.32 0.53 2.31
N PRO A 66 -16.68 0.30 3.47
CA PRO A 66 -15.67 -0.73 3.59
C PRO A 66 -16.28 -2.10 3.26
N LEU A 67 -15.50 -2.93 2.55
CA LEU A 67 -15.90 -4.30 2.29
C LEU A 67 -16.03 -5.07 3.62
N PRO A 68 -16.99 -6.00 3.73
CA PRO A 68 -17.12 -6.83 4.92
C PRO A 68 -15.82 -7.61 5.15
N LEU A 69 -15.30 -7.55 6.38
CA LEU A 69 -14.06 -8.20 6.77
C LEU A 69 -14.22 -9.72 6.71
N THR A 70 -13.73 -10.35 5.64
CA THR A 70 -13.53 -11.81 5.63
C THR A 70 -12.25 -12.11 6.40
N GLN A 71 -12.37 -12.53 7.65
CA GLN A 71 -11.24 -13.03 8.45
C GLN A 71 -10.76 -14.39 7.91
N SER A 72 -10.12 -14.41 6.74
CA SER A 72 -9.23 -15.50 6.38
C SER A 72 -7.83 -15.10 6.80
N SER A 73 -7.30 -15.75 7.83
CA SER A 73 -5.93 -15.59 8.31
C SER A 73 -4.92 -16.20 7.32
N THR A 74 -4.99 -15.84 6.04
CA THR A 74 -3.86 -16.09 5.15
C THR A 74 -2.84 -15.01 5.47
N PRO A 75 -1.67 -15.34 6.04
CA PRO A 75 -0.61 -14.36 6.20
C PRO A 75 -0.34 -13.77 4.81
N VAL A 76 -0.38 -12.44 4.71
CA VAL A 76 -0.04 -11.73 3.48
C VAL A 76 1.40 -12.11 3.17
N ILE A 77 1.60 -13.03 2.22
CA ILE A 77 2.88 -13.68 1.87
C ILE A 77 3.99 -12.65 1.55
N ASN A 78 3.61 -11.40 1.31
CA ASN A 78 4.51 -10.29 0.94
C ASN A 78 4.70 -9.21 2.02
N ALA A 79 4.07 -9.31 3.21
CA ALA A 79 4.16 -8.26 4.24
C ALA A 79 5.44 -8.33 5.08
N GLU A 80 6.08 -9.49 5.16
CA GLU A 80 7.40 -9.62 5.79
C GLU A 80 8.48 -9.31 4.76
N HIS A 81 8.64 -8.03 4.42
CA HIS A 81 9.90 -7.57 3.86
C HIS A 81 10.94 -7.57 5.00
N ASP A 82 11.47 -8.75 5.33
CA ASP A 82 12.69 -8.85 6.11
C ASP A 82 13.79 -8.20 5.27
N GLY A 83 14.15 -6.95 5.60
CA GLY A 83 15.16 -6.14 4.90
C GLY A 83 16.56 -6.77 4.85
N ARG A 84 16.70 -8.03 5.29
CA ARG A 84 17.87 -8.88 5.18
C ARG A 84 17.97 -9.66 3.87
N ASN A 85 16.88 -9.82 3.10
CA ASN A 85 16.91 -10.66 1.89
C ASN A 85 16.78 -9.84 0.59
N TRP A 86 17.93 -9.44 0.05
CA TRP A 86 18.05 -8.85 -1.27
C TRP A 86 17.77 -9.92 -2.34
N ARG A 87 16.63 -9.80 -3.04
CA ARG A 87 16.22 -10.49 -4.28
C ARG A 87 16.57 -12.00 -4.35
N ARG A 88 15.58 -12.88 -4.29
CA ARG A 88 15.76 -14.30 -4.66
C ARG A 88 16.37 -14.37 -6.07
N LYS A 89 17.59 -14.91 -6.19
CA LYS A 89 18.17 -15.21 -7.49
C LYS A 89 17.32 -16.31 -8.13
N PRO A 90 16.76 -16.12 -9.33
CA PRO A 90 16.02 -17.18 -9.98
C PRO A 90 16.98 -18.33 -10.29
N GLU A 91 16.58 -19.56 -9.94
CA GLU A 91 17.30 -20.75 -10.38
C GLU A 91 16.88 -21.09 -11.81
N PRO A 92 17.83 -21.27 -12.74
CA PRO A 92 17.52 -21.64 -14.10
C PRO A 92 16.98 -23.08 -14.14
N LEU A 93 15.72 -23.24 -14.54
CA LEU A 93 15.12 -24.54 -14.79
C LEU A 93 15.59 -25.06 -16.15
N ARG A 94 16.41 -26.12 -16.17
CA ARG A 94 16.78 -26.83 -17.40
C ARG A 94 15.75 -27.90 -17.72
N LEU A 95 15.26 -27.91 -18.96
CA LEU A 95 14.25 -28.86 -19.46
C LEU A 95 14.80 -30.26 -19.78
N LEU A 96 16.09 -30.52 -19.56
CA LEU A 96 16.73 -31.83 -19.68
C LEU A 96 17.68 -31.99 -18.49
N GLY A 97 17.40 -32.94 -17.59
CA GLY A 97 18.28 -33.27 -16.47
C GLY A 97 19.57 -33.94 -16.95
N ASP A 98 20.65 -33.80 -16.17
CA ASP A 98 21.98 -34.38 -16.37
C ASP A 98 21.96 -35.92 -16.28
N ALA A 99 21.21 -36.58 -17.17
CA ALA A 99 21.05 -38.02 -17.20
C ALA A 99 21.36 -38.60 -18.58
N VAL A 100 22.24 -37.98 -19.38
CA VAL A 100 22.92 -38.66 -20.51
C VAL A 100 24.29 -38.01 -20.78
N GLU A 101 25.26 -38.24 -19.91
CA GLU A 101 26.69 -38.20 -20.28
C GLU A 101 27.38 -39.47 -19.77
N HIS A 102 26.99 -40.61 -20.34
CA HIS A 102 27.86 -41.78 -20.40
C HIS A 102 27.70 -42.38 -21.80
N SER A 103 28.42 -41.83 -22.77
CA SER A 103 28.77 -42.52 -24.00
C SER A 103 30.09 -43.26 -23.78
N SER A 104 30.03 -44.59 -23.70
CA SER A 104 31.15 -45.47 -24.02
C SER A 104 31.16 -45.76 -25.52
#